data_AF-A0A6N0E039-F1
#
_entry.id   AF-A0A6N0E039-F1
#
_cell.length_a   1.000
_cell.length_b   1.000
_cell.length_c   1.000
_cell.angle_alpha   90.00
_cell.angle_beta   90.00
_cell.angle_gamma   90.00
#
_symmetry.space_group_name_H-M   'P 1'
#
loop_
_entity.id
_entity.type
_entity.pdbx_description
1 polymer ?
#
loop_
_entity_poly.entity_id
_entity_poly.type
_entity_poly.pdbx_seq_one_letter_code
_entity_poly.pdbx_strand_id
1 'polypeptide(L)'
;MTALTQNRHSPCIGICKLDESTGFCLGCGRSGDEIGAWASLDEAGKDAIWQLIPERLQALSVRVRLLPYAGGELLDWVGETIREGRGTWVAGAPGAVAEFPCHDRDATVTRGEDELTAAMPKARFRLKGSEKLRAFAFDGDGPVVLGLPKRRVALPMAEVVTPLGPDEAAIDPEFRDHELFDIGVARRASRFCVRTGDAELIAALRAAEGRHWTELMAKTGATIIEKSPHRVVETGLARIEVFAEIPPPGGTSPTGPHTHLLAEFLTTGEEIPAALGLPEYAAPIAIFYPGTPPA
;
A
#
# COMPACT_ATOMS: atom_id res chain seq x y z
N MET A 1 1.84 3.56 -32.79
CA MET A 1 2.01 4.15 -31.45
C MET A 1 1.01 5.29 -31.35
N THR A 2 -0.23 4.97 -30.98
CA THR A 2 -1.27 5.98 -30.80
C THR A 2 -0.93 6.71 -29.50
N ALA A 3 -0.59 7.99 -29.58
CA ALA A 3 -0.43 8.82 -28.39
C ALA A 3 -1.75 8.79 -27.62
N LEU A 4 -1.79 8.04 -26.51
CA LEU A 4 -2.86 8.18 -25.53
C LEU A 4 -2.81 9.65 -25.09
N THR A 5 -3.91 10.37 -25.28
CA THR A 5 -4.09 11.72 -24.74
C THR A 5 -3.99 11.61 -23.22
N GLN A 6 -2.79 11.81 -22.70
CA GLN A 6 -2.47 11.70 -21.28
C GLN A 6 -3.17 12.82 -20.55
N ASN A 7 -4.35 12.55 -19.97
CA ASN A 7 -5.08 13.51 -19.17
C ASN A 7 -4.31 13.78 -17.87
N ARG A 8 -3.49 14.82 -17.86
CA ARG A 8 -2.65 15.15 -16.72
C ARG A 8 -3.47 15.73 -15.58
N HIS A 9 -3.52 15.00 -14.46
CA HIS A 9 -4.09 15.54 -13.25
C HIS A 9 -3.26 16.70 -12.72
N SER A 10 -3.89 17.56 -11.89
CA SER A 10 -3.15 18.63 -11.22
C SER A 10 -2.08 18.06 -10.28
N PRO A 11 -0.87 18.64 -10.24
CA PRO A 11 0.20 18.26 -9.30
C PRO A 11 -0.04 18.80 -7.87
N CYS A 12 -1.19 19.43 -7.61
CA CYS A 12 -1.52 20.02 -6.31
C CYS A 12 -1.72 18.93 -5.24
N ILE A 13 -1.03 19.08 -4.11
CA ILE A 13 -1.19 18.27 -2.89
C ILE A 13 -1.90 19.01 -1.76
N GLY A 14 -2.67 20.06 -2.07
CA GLY A 14 -3.45 20.81 -1.08
C GLY A 14 -2.65 21.77 -0.19
N ILE A 15 -1.36 21.96 -0.44
CA ILE A 15 -0.54 23.00 0.18
C ILE A 15 -0.52 24.23 -0.74
N CYS A 16 -1.06 25.35 -0.27
CA CYS A 16 -1.14 26.60 -1.03
C CYS A 16 -0.28 27.70 -0.38
N LYS A 17 1.04 27.58 -0.54
CA LYS A 17 2.01 28.58 -0.08
C LYS A 17 3.12 28.70 -1.12
N LEU A 18 3.32 29.91 -1.64
CA LEU A 18 4.46 30.22 -2.50
C LEU A 18 5.67 30.55 -1.64
N ASP A 19 6.84 30.08 -2.06
CA ASP A 19 8.11 30.52 -1.55
C ASP A 19 8.45 31.92 -2.11
N GLU A 20 8.77 32.88 -1.23
CA GLU A 20 9.01 34.27 -1.63
C GLU A 20 10.29 34.44 -2.46
N SER A 21 11.27 33.54 -2.28
CA SER A 21 12.56 33.66 -2.95
C SER A 21 12.55 33.12 -4.39
N THR A 22 11.82 32.03 -4.62
CA THR A 22 11.76 31.34 -5.91
C THR A 22 10.47 31.60 -6.67
N GLY A 23 9.39 32.04 -6.01
CA GLY A 23 8.07 32.22 -6.58
C GLY A 23 7.30 30.91 -6.83
N PHE A 24 7.83 29.76 -6.39
CA PHE A 24 7.22 28.45 -6.60
C PHE A 24 6.43 27.97 -5.37
N CYS A 25 5.36 27.22 -5.62
CA CYS A 25 4.54 26.62 -4.56
C CYS A 25 5.28 25.50 -3.81
N LEU A 26 5.35 25.63 -2.49
CA LEU A 26 5.93 24.64 -1.56
C LEU A 26 5.24 23.25 -1.60
N GLY A 27 4.04 23.17 -2.19
CA GLY A 27 3.32 21.91 -2.37
C GLY A 27 3.54 21.23 -3.72
N CYS A 28 3.52 22.00 -4.81
CA CYS A 28 3.45 21.42 -6.16
C CYS A 28 4.51 21.94 -7.15
N GLY A 29 5.38 22.87 -6.72
CA GLY A 29 6.45 23.42 -7.56
C GLY A 29 5.98 24.31 -8.71
N ARG A 30 4.67 24.59 -8.82
CA ARG A 30 4.12 25.52 -9.82
C ARG A 30 4.27 26.97 -9.40
N SER A 31 4.44 27.88 -10.36
CA SER A 31 4.34 29.32 -10.14
C SER A 31 2.88 29.77 -9.93
N GLY A 32 2.66 31.00 -9.47
CA GLY A 32 1.33 31.59 -9.35
C GLY A 32 0.56 31.63 -10.69
N ASP A 33 1.24 32.00 -11.77
CA ASP A 33 0.65 32.08 -13.11
C ASP A 33 0.24 30.69 -13.63
N GLU A 34 1.10 29.69 -13.44
CA GLU A 34 0.81 28.29 -13.80
C GLU A 34 -0.38 27.74 -13.00
N ILE A 35 -0.52 28.14 -11.73
CA ILE A 35 -1.67 27.77 -10.90
C ILE A 35 -2.96 28.37 -11.47
N GLY A 36 -2.94 29.67 -11.82
CA GLY A 36 -4.11 30.37 -12.37
C GLY A 36 -4.51 29.88 -13.76
N ALA A 37 -3.52 29.55 -14.61
CA ALA A 37 -3.75 29.11 -15.99
C ALA A 37 -4.08 27.61 -16.12
N TRP A 38 -3.88 26.80 -15.07
CA TRP A 38 -3.91 25.32 -15.17
C TRP A 38 -5.14 24.75 -15.87
N ALA A 39 -6.34 25.24 -15.52
CA ALA A 39 -7.59 24.73 -16.07
C ALA A 39 -7.78 25.06 -17.57
N SER A 40 -7.06 26.07 -18.08
CA SER A 40 -7.10 26.50 -19.48
C SER A 40 -5.97 25.95 -20.35
N LEU A 41 -4.97 25.27 -19.76
CA LEU A 41 -3.88 24.66 -20.51
C LEU A 41 -4.35 23.41 -21.27
N ASP A 42 -3.80 23.21 -22.46
CA ASP A 42 -3.89 21.95 -23.18
C ASP A 42 -2.96 20.89 -22.56
N GLU A 43 -3.04 19.64 -23.03
CA GLU A 43 -2.22 18.56 -22.47
C GLU A 43 -0.73 18.80 -22.68
N ALA A 44 -0.33 19.41 -23.81
CA ALA A 44 1.08 19.76 -24.05
C ALA A 44 1.60 20.78 -23.03
N GLY A 45 0.80 21.80 -22.71
CA GLY A 45 1.13 22.79 -21.67
C GLY A 45 1.19 22.17 -20.27
N LYS A 46 0.25 21.28 -19.94
CA LYS A 46 0.28 20.55 -18.65
C LYS A 46 1.49 19.63 -18.55
N ASP A 47 1.83 18.92 -19.63
CA ASP A 47 3.00 18.07 -19.72
C ASP A 47 4.29 18.87 -19.53
N ALA A 48 4.42 20.02 -20.20
CA ALA A 48 5.57 20.89 -20.06
C ALA A 48 5.78 21.33 -18.60
N ILE A 49 4.70 21.69 -17.89
CA ILE A 49 4.78 22.02 -16.46
C ILE A 49 5.19 20.80 -15.64
N TRP A 50 4.59 19.62 -15.88
CA TRP A 50 4.92 18.39 -15.17
C TRP A 50 6.41 18.02 -15.26
N GLN A 51 7.05 18.26 -16.41
CA GLN A 51 8.49 18.02 -16.58
C GLN A 51 9.37 18.94 -15.74
N LEU A 52 8.91 20.15 -15.41
CA LEU A 52 9.68 21.14 -14.64
C LEU A 52 9.56 20.94 -13.12
N ILE A 53 8.49 20.28 -12.65
CA ILE A 53 8.20 20.13 -11.22
C ILE A 53 9.31 19.43 -10.41
N PRO A 54 9.94 18.34 -10.89
CA PRO A 54 10.96 17.65 -10.11
C PRO A 54 12.12 18.57 -9.71
N GLU A 55 12.69 19.31 -10.68
CA GLU A 55 13.81 20.23 -10.44
C GLU A 55 13.41 21.39 -9.51
N ARG A 56 12.19 21.92 -9.67
CA ARG A 56 11.69 23.02 -8.82
C ARG A 56 11.46 22.58 -7.37
N LEU A 57 10.90 21.40 -7.15
CA LEU A 57 10.71 20.86 -5.80
C LEU A 57 12.04 20.51 -5.14
N GLN A 58 13.03 20.05 -5.91
CA GLN A 58 14.39 19.85 -5.42
C GLN A 58 15.02 21.17 -4.96
N ALA A 59 14.89 22.25 -5.75
CA ALA A 59 15.38 23.58 -5.36
C ALA A 59 14.72 24.11 -4.07
N LEU A 60 13.46 23.72 -3.81
CA LEU A 60 12.73 24.03 -2.59
C LEU A 60 13.03 23.08 -1.41
N SER A 61 13.88 22.07 -1.60
CA SER A 61 14.11 20.99 -0.62
C SER A 61 12.83 20.27 -0.17
N VAL A 62 11.83 20.19 -1.06
CA VAL A 62 10.59 19.46 -0.83
C VAL A 62 10.81 17.98 -1.14
N ARG A 63 10.61 17.12 -0.14
CA ARG A 63 10.92 15.69 -0.25
C ARG A 63 9.82 14.84 -0.85
N VAL A 64 8.60 15.36 -0.98
CA VAL A 64 7.43 14.62 -1.48
C VAL A 64 6.86 15.32 -2.71
N ARG A 65 6.59 14.54 -3.77
CA ARG A 65 5.92 15.04 -4.97
C ARG A 65 4.91 14.04 -5.50
N LEU A 66 3.86 14.53 -6.15
CA LEU A 66 3.01 13.66 -6.95
C LEU A 66 3.76 13.16 -8.19
N LEU A 67 3.47 11.93 -8.58
CA LEU A 67 3.77 11.40 -9.91
C LEU A 67 2.62 11.72 -10.86
N PRO A 68 2.87 11.80 -12.19
CA PRO A 68 1.87 12.24 -13.17
C PRO A 68 0.86 11.14 -13.57
N TYR A 69 0.94 9.96 -12.96
CA TYR A 69 0.11 8.80 -13.30
C TYR A 69 -1.30 8.92 -12.70
N ALA A 70 -2.32 8.58 -13.48
CA ALA A 70 -3.71 8.48 -13.02
C ALA A 70 -4.41 7.23 -13.58
N GLY A 71 -5.42 6.76 -12.84
CA GLY A 71 -6.31 5.68 -13.28
C GLY A 71 -5.54 4.43 -13.72
N GLY A 72 -5.80 3.99 -14.96
CA GLY A 72 -5.16 2.81 -15.55
C GLY A 72 -3.64 2.90 -15.68
N GLU A 73 -3.08 4.09 -15.95
CA GLU A 73 -1.62 4.26 -16.09
C GLU A 73 -0.88 3.91 -14.81
N LEU A 74 -1.50 4.18 -13.66
CA LEU A 74 -0.91 3.86 -12.37
C LEU A 74 -0.89 2.34 -12.14
N LEU A 75 -1.93 1.63 -12.58
CA LEU A 75 -1.94 0.16 -12.53
C LEU A 75 -0.88 -0.42 -13.49
N ASP A 76 -0.70 0.18 -14.67
CA ASP A 76 0.30 -0.25 -15.63
C ASP A 76 1.72 -0.07 -15.07
N TRP A 77 2.00 1.09 -14.46
CA TRP A 77 3.27 1.36 -13.78
C TRP A 77 3.55 0.37 -12.63
N VAL A 78 2.55 0.08 -11.78
CA VAL A 78 2.66 -0.96 -10.74
C VAL A 78 3.01 -2.31 -11.37
N GLY A 79 2.32 -2.68 -12.46
CA GLY A 79 2.60 -3.92 -13.18
C GLY A 79 4.01 -3.98 -13.76
N GLU A 80 4.53 -2.88 -14.29
CA GLU A 80 5.89 -2.78 -14.80
C GLU A 80 6.92 -2.95 -13.67
N THR A 81 6.75 -2.30 -12.52
CA THR A 81 7.68 -2.48 -11.38
C THR A 81 7.79 -3.95 -10.96
N ILE A 82 6.68 -4.69 -10.99
CA ILE A 82 6.64 -6.11 -10.64
C ILE A 82 7.30 -6.95 -11.75
N ARG A 83 6.94 -6.75 -13.03
CA ARG A 83 7.49 -7.53 -14.15
C ARG A 83 9.00 -7.36 -14.33
N GLU A 84 9.51 -6.17 -14.06
CA GLU A 84 10.93 -5.86 -14.16
C GLU A 84 11.71 -6.28 -12.91
N GLY A 85 11.03 -6.86 -11.91
CA GLY A 85 11.64 -7.34 -10.68
C GLY A 85 12.27 -6.24 -9.84
N ARG A 86 11.72 -5.02 -9.88
CA ARG A 86 12.28 -3.87 -9.18
C ARG A 86 11.64 -3.77 -7.80
N GLY A 87 12.46 -3.80 -6.75
CA GLY A 87 12.02 -3.43 -5.41
C GLY A 87 11.01 -4.37 -4.74
N THR A 88 10.22 -3.80 -3.82
CA THR A 88 9.24 -4.50 -2.98
C THR A 88 7.99 -3.66 -2.79
N TRP A 89 6.83 -4.28 -2.98
CA TRP A 89 5.53 -3.69 -2.64
C TRP A 89 5.13 -4.08 -1.23
N VAL A 90 4.71 -3.10 -0.43
CA VAL A 90 4.31 -3.28 0.96
C VAL A 90 2.91 -2.73 1.17
N ALA A 91 2.07 -3.46 1.88
CA ALA A 91 0.76 -3.00 2.33
C ALA A 91 0.63 -3.18 3.84
N GLY A 92 -0.15 -2.31 4.48
CA GLY A 92 -0.35 -2.31 5.93
C GLY A 92 0.26 -1.11 6.63
N ALA A 93 0.16 -1.13 7.96
CA ALA A 93 0.67 -0.09 8.84
C ALA A 93 1.98 -0.55 9.53
N PRO A 94 2.84 0.35 10.02
CA PRO A 94 4.02 -0.02 10.80
C PRO A 94 3.71 -1.08 11.88
N GLY A 95 4.45 -2.18 11.85
CA GLY A 95 4.26 -3.32 12.75
C GLY A 95 3.16 -4.31 12.35
N ALA A 96 2.41 -4.06 11.28
CA ALA A 96 1.42 -4.97 10.69
C ALA A 96 1.41 -4.82 9.17
N VAL A 97 2.45 -5.34 8.52
CA VAL A 97 2.63 -5.25 7.06
C VAL A 97 2.73 -6.61 6.40
N ALA A 98 2.43 -6.64 5.10
CA ALA A 98 2.77 -7.72 4.20
C ALA A 98 3.63 -7.21 3.05
N GLU A 99 4.60 -8.03 2.66
CA GLU A 99 5.54 -7.71 1.59
C GLU A 99 5.34 -8.60 0.36
N PHE A 100 5.42 -7.98 -0.80
CA PHE A 100 5.46 -8.60 -2.11
C PHE A 100 6.78 -8.17 -2.80
N PRO A 101 7.90 -8.87 -2.53
CA PRO A 101 9.19 -8.57 -3.14
C PRO A 101 9.16 -8.92 -4.63
N CYS A 102 9.59 -8.00 -5.48
CA CYS A 102 9.60 -8.17 -6.93
C CYS A 102 10.93 -8.75 -7.42
N HIS A 103 12.03 -8.52 -6.69
CA HIS A 103 13.37 -8.98 -7.09
C HIS A 103 13.50 -10.52 -7.06
N ASP A 104 14.31 -11.06 -7.99
CA ASP A 104 14.73 -12.48 -8.06
C ASP A 104 13.60 -13.52 -8.20
N ARG A 105 12.42 -13.16 -8.72
CA ARG A 105 11.26 -14.09 -8.84
C ARG A 105 10.45 -13.92 -10.13
N ASP A 106 9.95 -15.04 -10.63
CA ASP A 106 8.95 -15.10 -11.71
C ASP A 106 7.56 -14.71 -11.19
N ALA A 107 7.35 -13.42 -10.93
CA ALA A 107 6.02 -12.90 -10.64
C ALA A 107 5.20 -12.83 -11.94
N THR A 108 4.05 -13.51 -11.98
CA THR A 108 3.10 -13.39 -13.08
C THR A 108 2.16 -12.22 -12.79
N VAL A 109 2.04 -11.27 -13.72
CA VAL A 109 1.18 -10.09 -13.58
C VAL A 109 0.02 -10.16 -14.57
N THR A 110 -1.21 -10.06 -14.07
CA THR A 110 -2.44 -9.97 -14.86
C THR A 110 -3.04 -8.58 -14.70
N ARG A 111 -3.15 -7.84 -15.81
CA ARG A 111 -3.78 -6.52 -15.85
C ARG A 111 -5.21 -6.67 -16.40
N GLY A 112 -6.21 -6.43 -15.56
CA GLY A 112 -7.62 -6.32 -15.96
C GLY A 112 -7.96 -4.92 -16.47
N GLU A 113 -9.24 -4.56 -16.48
CA GLU A 113 -9.67 -3.18 -16.80
C GLU A 113 -9.48 -2.27 -15.58
N ASP A 114 -10.10 -2.63 -14.45
CA ASP A 114 -10.12 -1.84 -13.21
C ASP A 114 -9.27 -2.41 -12.08
N GLU A 115 -8.48 -3.45 -12.32
CA GLU A 115 -7.54 -3.97 -11.33
C GLU A 115 -6.30 -4.58 -11.96
N LEU A 116 -5.29 -4.77 -11.12
CA LEU A 116 -4.10 -5.55 -11.40
C LEU A 116 -3.93 -6.61 -10.32
N THR A 117 -3.62 -7.84 -10.72
CA THR A 117 -3.17 -8.90 -9.82
C THR A 117 -1.78 -9.36 -10.18
N ALA A 118 -1.02 -9.80 -9.19
CA ALA A 118 0.25 -10.47 -9.37
C ALA A 118 0.36 -11.70 -8.48
N ALA A 119 1.02 -12.73 -8.97
CA ALA A 119 1.16 -14.01 -8.29
C ALA A 119 2.60 -14.52 -8.32
N MET A 120 3.05 -15.06 -7.20
CA MET A 120 4.30 -15.82 -7.06
C MET A 120 4.10 -16.96 -6.04
N PRO A 121 5.02 -17.94 -5.92
CA PRO A 121 4.76 -19.17 -5.17
C PRO A 121 4.26 -19.00 -3.72
N LYS A 122 4.64 -17.93 -3.03
CA LYS A 122 4.29 -17.68 -1.62
C LYS A 122 3.54 -16.37 -1.39
N ALA A 123 3.08 -15.71 -2.45
CA ALA A 123 2.27 -14.51 -2.30
C ALA A 123 1.35 -14.20 -3.49
N ARG A 124 0.32 -13.41 -3.20
CA ARG A 124 -0.50 -12.71 -4.18
C ARG A 124 -0.54 -11.23 -3.84
N PHE A 125 -0.66 -10.40 -4.87
CA PHE A 125 -0.88 -8.97 -4.78
C PHE A 125 -2.10 -8.62 -5.64
N ARG A 126 -2.97 -7.75 -5.14
CA ARG A 126 -4.03 -7.09 -5.92
C ARG A 126 -3.99 -5.60 -5.63
N LEU A 127 -4.16 -4.80 -6.68
CA LEU A 127 -4.44 -3.37 -6.60
C LEU A 127 -5.67 -3.05 -7.46
N LYS A 128 -6.69 -2.48 -6.82
CA LYS A 128 -7.87 -1.95 -7.51
C LYS A 128 -7.60 -0.53 -8.00
N GLY A 129 -8.03 -0.26 -9.23
CA GLY A 129 -7.97 1.05 -9.86
C GLY A 129 -8.91 2.06 -9.22
N SER A 130 -8.53 3.32 -9.29
CA SER A 130 -9.40 4.44 -8.90
C SER A 130 -8.90 5.74 -9.52
N GLU A 131 -9.82 6.54 -10.05
CA GLU A 131 -9.55 7.92 -10.47
C GLU A 131 -9.04 8.83 -9.34
N LYS A 132 -9.16 8.39 -8.08
CA LYS A 132 -8.69 9.12 -6.89
C LYS A 132 -7.40 8.55 -6.30
N LEU A 133 -6.90 7.43 -6.80
CA LEU A 133 -5.60 6.88 -6.39
C LEU A 133 -4.48 7.76 -6.97
N ARG A 134 -3.51 8.12 -6.13
CA ARG A 134 -2.36 8.94 -6.50
C ARG A 134 -1.07 8.30 -6.02
N ALA A 135 0.03 8.54 -6.72
CA ALA A 135 1.35 8.11 -6.30
C ALA A 135 2.19 9.32 -5.86
N PHE A 136 2.82 9.19 -4.70
CA PHE A 136 3.65 10.20 -4.06
C PHE A 136 5.09 9.67 -3.99
N ALA A 137 6.00 10.25 -4.75
CA ALA A 137 7.42 9.89 -4.72
C ALA A 137 8.16 10.67 -3.63
N PHE A 138 9.03 9.98 -2.91
CA PHE A 138 9.90 10.51 -1.86
C PHE A 138 11.36 10.45 -2.29
N ASP A 139 12.12 11.52 -2.02
CA ASP A 139 13.58 11.57 -2.14
C ASP A 139 14.15 11.09 -3.50
N GLY A 140 13.66 11.64 -4.62
CA GLY A 140 14.15 11.30 -5.97
C GLY A 140 13.66 9.92 -6.42
N ASP A 141 14.57 8.96 -6.58
CA ASP A 141 14.31 7.55 -6.90
C ASP A 141 14.04 6.71 -5.63
N GLY A 142 13.58 7.35 -4.55
CA GLY A 142 13.25 6.70 -3.29
C GLY A 142 11.85 6.07 -3.28
N PRO A 143 11.29 5.80 -2.09
CA PRO A 143 10.00 5.14 -1.96
C PRO A 143 8.85 5.90 -2.64
N VAL A 144 7.89 5.16 -3.18
CA VAL A 144 6.65 5.72 -3.74
C VAL A 144 5.46 5.21 -2.93
N VAL A 145 4.67 6.12 -2.39
CA VAL A 145 3.47 5.79 -1.63
C VAL A 145 2.24 5.98 -2.53
N LEU A 146 1.42 4.94 -2.65
CA LEU A 146 0.08 5.06 -3.20
C LEU A 146 -0.86 5.61 -2.12
N GLY A 147 -1.57 6.69 -2.43
CA GLY A 147 -2.49 7.35 -1.50
C GLY A 147 -3.88 7.55 -2.10
N LEU A 148 -4.88 7.41 -1.25
CA LEU A 148 -6.30 7.63 -1.58
C LEU A 148 -6.88 8.68 -0.62
N PRO A 149 -7.83 9.54 -1.03
CA PRO A 149 -8.51 10.42 -0.08
C PRO A 149 -9.12 9.63 1.07
N LYS A 150 -8.87 10.02 2.31
CA LYS A 150 -9.34 9.33 3.53
C LYS A 150 -10.83 9.00 3.50
N ARG A 151 -11.65 9.93 2.99
CA ARG A 151 -13.11 9.77 2.85
C ARG A 151 -13.55 8.70 1.85
N ARG A 152 -12.64 8.17 1.04
CA ARG A 152 -12.88 7.11 0.05
C ARG A 152 -12.37 5.76 0.50
N VAL A 153 -11.64 5.70 1.61
CA VAL A 153 -11.26 4.41 2.21
C VAL A 153 -12.51 3.80 2.84
N ALA A 154 -12.96 2.69 2.26
CA ALA A 154 -14.10 1.93 2.72
C ALA A 154 -13.61 0.61 3.34
N LEU A 155 -12.95 0.71 4.50
CA LEU A 155 -12.45 -0.44 5.25
C LEU A 155 -12.86 -0.28 6.72
N PRO A 156 -13.67 -1.19 7.29
CA PRO A 156 -14.02 -1.15 8.71
C PRO A 156 -12.77 -1.32 9.58
N MET A 157 -12.69 -0.55 10.66
CA MET A 157 -11.62 -0.68 11.66
C MET A 157 -12.07 -1.62 12.78
N ALA A 158 -11.28 -2.65 13.05
CA ALA A 158 -11.44 -3.52 14.21
C ALA A 158 -10.34 -3.23 15.26
N GLU A 159 -10.72 -3.17 16.53
CA GLU A 159 -9.80 -3.02 17.67
C GLU A 159 -9.58 -4.34 18.43
N VAL A 160 -10.33 -5.36 18.05
CA VAL A 160 -10.35 -6.69 18.65
C VAL A 160 -10.45 -7.75 17.56
N VAL A 161 -10.11 -8.99 17.88
CA VAL A 161 -10.26 -10.12 16.97
C VAL A 161 -11.71 -10.20 16.51
N THR A 162 -11.92 -10.11 15.21
CA THR A 162 -13.24 -10.01 14.58
C THR A 162 -13.34 -11.02 13.44
N PRO A 163 -14.22 -12.04 13.54
CA PRO A 163 -14.52 -12.93 12.43
C PRO A 163 -15.15 -12.15 11.28
N LEU A 164 -14.66 -12.38 10.07
CA LEU A 164 -15.17 -11.77 8.84
C LEU A 164 -15.96 -12.77 7.98
N GLY A 165 -15.95 -14.05 8.35
CA GLY A 165 -16.55 -15.14 7.58
C GLY A 165 -15.62 -15.65 6.47
N PRO A 166 -16.17 -16.36 5.48
CA PRO A 166 -15.42 -16.84 4.31
C PRO A 166 -14.74 -15.70 3.54
N ASP A 167 -13.51 -15.91 3.08
CA ASP A 167 -12.75 -14.91 2.34
C ASP A 167 -13.12 -14.86 0.85
N GLU A 168 -14.35 -14.44 0.54
CA GLU A 168 -14.84 -14.33 -0.84
C GLU A 168 -13.95 -13.44 -1.74
N ALA A 169 -13.19 -12.53 -1.12
CA ALA A 169 -12.27 -11.62 -1.77
C ALA A 169 -10.89 -12.24 -2.08
N ALA A 170 -10.62 -13.49 -1.70
CA ALA A 170 -9.36 -14.18 -1.98
C ALA A 170 -8.98 -14.10 -3.47
N ILE A 171 -7.71 -13.74 -3.72
CA ILE A 171 -7.16 -13.65 -5.06
C ILE A 171 -7.14 -15.02 -5.71
N ASP A 172 -6.70 -16.03 -4.96
CA ASP A 172 -6.79 -17.42 -5.38
C ASP A 172 -8.18 -17.98 -5.04
N PRO A 173 -8.98 -18.46 -6.01
CA PRO A 173 -10.30 -19.00 -5.76
C PRO A 173 -10.31 -20.19 -4.79
N GLU A 174 -9.20 -20.92 -4.68
CA GLU A 174 -9.08 -22.07 -3.77
C GLU A 174 -9.20 -21.70 -2.29
N PHE A 175 -9.01 -20.42 -1.92
CA PHE A 175 -9.06 -19.97 -0.53
C PHE A 175 -10.34 -19.20 -0.18
N ARG A 176 -11.33 -19.15 -1.08
CA ARG A 176 -12.54 -18.31 -0.89
C ARG A 176 -13.50 -18.83 0.17
N ASP A 177 -13.44 -20.11 0.47
CA ASP A 177 -14.22 -20.78 1.51
C ASP A 177 -13.48 -20.84 2.85
N HIS A 178 -12.21 -20.44 2.91
CA HIS A 178 -11.46 -20.34 4.15
C HIS A 178 -11.96 -19.19 5.01
N GLU A 179 -12.01 -19.39 6.32
CA GLU A 179 -12.45 -18.37 7.28
C GLU A 179 -11.37 -17.29 7.45
N LEU A 180 -11.80 -16.03 7.41
CA LEU A 180 -10.97 -14.85 7.59
C LEU A 180 -11.26 -14.17 8.93
N PHE A 181 -10.21 -13.80 9.64
CA PHE A 181 -10.29 -13.09 10.92
C PHE A 181 -9.43 -11.83 10.86
N ASP A 182 -10.02 -10.67 11.09
CA ASP A 182 -9.25 -9.46 11.41
C ASP A 182 -8.70 -9.62 12.82
N ILE A 183 -7.39 -9.48 13.01
CA ILE A 183 -6.79 -9.64 14.34
C ILE A 183 -6.98 -8.41 15.22
N GLY A 184 -7.50 -7.30 14.68
CA GLY A 184 -7.88 -6.12 15.46
C GLY A 184 -6.72 -5.18 15.77
N VAL A 185 -5.88 -4.86 14.77
CA VAL A 185 -4.72 -3.96 14.94
C VAL A 185 -5.08 -2.47 15.07
N ALA A 186 -6.37 -2.11 15.06
CA ALA A 186 -6.87 -0.74 15.24
C ALA A 186 -6.23 0.27 14.26
N ARG A 187 -6.40 0.03 12.96
CA ARG A 187 -5.92 0.91 11.89
C ARG A 187 -7.06 1.30 10.95
N ARG A 188 -7.07 2.56 10.51
CA ARG A 188 -8.15 3.12 9.68
C ARG A 188 -7.89 2.90 8.20
N ALA A 189 -6.63 2.81 7.78
CA ALA A 189 -6.27 2.67 6.37
C ALA A 189 -5.98 1.22 5.95
N SER A 190 -5.79 0.33 6.93
CA SER A 190 -5.45 -1.07 6.69
C SER A 190 -5.99 -2.01 7.76
N ARG A 191 -6.08 -3.29 7.44
CA ARG A 191 -6.27 -4.38 8.41
C ARG A 191 -5.28 -5.51 8.17
N PHE A 192 -4.98 -6.23 9.24
CA PHE A 192 -4.17 -7.45 9.20
C PHE A 192 -5.08 -8.61 9.56
N CYS A 193 -5.11 -9.62 8.71
CA CYS A 193 -6.00 -10.75 8.87
C CYS A 193 -5.24 -12.08 8.86
N VAL A 194 -5.82 -13.06 9.55
CA VAL A 194 -5.43 -14.47 9.47
C VAL A 194 -6.54 -15.21 8.72
N ARG A 195 -6.15 -16.02 7.72
CA ARG A 195 -7.05 -16.87 6.95
C ARG A 195 -6.64 -18.32 7.08
N THR A 196 -7.60 -19.19 7.38
CA THR A 196 -7.33 -20.63 7.55
C THR A 196 -8.55 -21.49 7.19
N GLY A 197 -8.27 -22.68 6.66
CA GLY A 197 -9.24 -23.78 6.53
C GLY A 197 -9.06 -24.85 7.63
N ASP A 198 -8.07 -24.70 8.52
CA ASP A 198 -7.79 -25.65 9.59
C ASP A 198 -8.82 -25.49 10.74
N ALA A 199 -9.57 -26.55 11.02
CA ALA A 199 -10.68 -26.52 11.97
C ALA A 199 -10.26 -26.21 13.42
N GLU A 200 -9.06 -26.66 13.82
CA GLU A 200 -8.52 -26.42 15.16
C GLU A 200 -8.19 -24.93 15.33
N LEU A 201 -7.49 -24.34 14.36
CA LEU A 201 -7.17 -22.92 14.38
C LEU A 201 -8.41 -22.05 14.25
N ILE A 202 -9.40 -22.42 13.43
CA ILE A 202 -10.69 -21.73 13.36
C ILE A 202 -11.37 -21.69 14.73
N ALA A 203 -11.43 -22.82 15.43
CA ALA A 203 -12.01 -22.88 16.77
C ALA A 203 -11.25 -21.99 17.77
N ALA A 204 -9.92 -21.97 17.71
CA ALA A 204 -9.08 -21.14 18.56
C ALA A 204 -9.26 -19.64 18.27
N LEU A 205 -9.37 -19.23 17.00
CA LEU A 205 -9.61 -17.84 16.60
C LEU A 205 -11.01 -17.37 16.99
N ARG A 206 -12.04 -18.20 16.83
CA ARG A 206 -13.40 -17.90 17.30
C ARG A 206 -13.47 -17.77 18.81
N ALA A 207 -12.76 -18.60 19.56
CA ALA A 207 -12.67 -18.46 21.02
C ALA A 207 -11.96 -17.16 21.46
N ALA A 208 -11.20 -16.53 20.57
CA ALA A 208 -10.54 -15.25 20.79
C ALA A 208 -11.36 -14.05 20.30
N GLU A 209 -12.55 -14.24 19.73
CA GLU A 209 -13.42 -13.14 19.30
C GLU A 209 -13.65 -12.11 20.42
N GLY A 210 -13.53 -10.83 20.08
CA GLY A 210 -13.67 -9.73 21.03
C GLY A 210 -12.45 -9.51 21.95
N ARG A 211 -11.39 -10.30 21.82
CA ARG A 211 -10.13 -10.12 22.57
C ARG A 211 -9.20 -9.16 21.85
N HIS A 212 -8.33 -8.49 22.60
CA HIS A 212 -7.25 -7.70 22.02
C HIS A 212 -6.19 -8.63 21.39
N TRP A 213 -5.52 -8.18 20.33
CA TRP A 213 -4.55 -9.01 19.59
C TRP A 213 -3.40 -9.53 20.47
N THR A 214 -3.02 -8.81 21.53
CA THR A 214 -2.00 -9.26 22.49
C THR A 214 -2.45 -10.50 23.26
N GLU A 215 -3.73 -10.59 23.62
CA GLU A 215 -4.30 -11.78 24.27
C GLU A 215 -4.39 -12.96 23.30
N LEU A 216 -4.70 -12.69 22.02
CA LEU A 216 -4.67 -13.70 20.96
C LEU A 216 -3.26 -14.27 20.81
N MET A 217 -2.23 -13.43 20.72
CA MET A 217 -0.84 -13.88 20.59
C MET A 217 -0.40 -14.71 21.80
N ALA A 218 -0.80 -14.30 23.02
CA ALA A 218 -0.45 -15.03 24.24
C ALA A 218 -1.08 -16.44 24.32
N LYS A 219 -2.30 -16.63 23.81
CA LYS A 219 -3.05 -17.89 23.92
C LYS A 219 -2.94 -18.79 22.70
N THR A 220 -2.95 -18.20 21.52
CA THR A 220 -3.08 -18.89 20.23
C THR A 220 -1.83 -18.74 19.35
N GLY A 221 -0.85 -17.93 19.79
CA GLY A 221 0.38 -17.68 19.01
C GLY A 221 1.14 -18.94 18.62
N ALA A 222 1.26 -19.92 19.53
CA ALA A 222 1.92 -21.19 19.24
C ALA A 222 1.21 -21.96 18.11
N THR A 223 -0.11 -22.08 18.17
CA THR A 223 -0.93 -22.71 17.13
C THR A 223 -0.86 -21.94 15.81
N ILE A 224 -0.84 -20.61 15.83
CA ILE A 224 -0.67 -19.78 14.62
C ILE A 224 0.69 -20.07 13.98
N ILE A 225 1.78 -20.12 14.76
CA ILE A 225 3.11 -20.42 14.22
C ILE A 225 3.16 -21.84 13.64
N GLU A 226 2.68 -22.83 14.41
CA GLU A 226 2.67 -24.24 14.00
C GLU A 226 1.86 -24.47 12.71
N LYS A 227 0.64 -23.93 12.65
CA LYS A 227 -0.25 -24.11 11.50
C LYS A 227 0.10 -23.21 10.33
N SER A 228 0.88 -22.15 10.57
CA SER A 228 1.33 -21.18 9.56
C SER A 228 0.20 -20.74 8.61
N PRO A 229 -0.92 -20.20 9.14
CA PRO A 229 -2.05 -19.81 8.32
C PRO A 229 -1.65 -18.72 7.32
N HIS A 230 -2.51 -18.50 6.32
CA HIS A 230 -2.32 -17.40 5.38
C HIS A 230 -2.51 -16.07 6.10
N ARG A 231 -1.62 -15.11 5.84
CA ARG A 231 -1.80 -13.74 6.32
C ARG A 231 -2.27 -12.89 5.17
N VAL A 232 -3.29 -12.09 5.42
CA VAL A 232 -3.93 -11.24 4.43
C VAL A 232 -3.89 -9.81 4.97
N VAL A 233 -3.19 -8.92 4.29
CA VAL A 233 -3.17 -7.50 4.63
C VAL A 233 -3.90 -6.73 3.55
N GLU A 234 -4.88 -5.95 3.97
CA GLU A 234 -5.76 -5.19 3.09
C GLU A 234 -5.76 -3.72 3.45
N THR A 235 -5.78 -2.88 2.43
CA THR A 235 -6.03 -1.45 2.53
C THR A 235 -7.28 -1.09 1.72
N GLY A 236 -7.59 0.19 1.57
CA GLY A 236 -8.75 0.63 0.79
C GLY A 236 -8.78 0.13 -0.67
N LEU A 237 -7.63 -0.18 -1.27
CA LEU A 237 -7.53 -0.64 -2.67
C LEU A 237 -6.48 -1.72 -2.91
N ALA A 238 -5.52 -1.93 -1.99
CA ALA A 238 -4.50 -2.95 -2.13
C ALA A 238 -4.79 -4.15 -1.23
N ARG A 239 -4.35 -5.33 -1.66
CA ARG A 239 -4.42 -6.56 -0.90
C ARG A 239 -3.18 -7.40 -1.18
N ILE A 240 -2.48 -7.81 -0.13
CA ILE A 240 -1.36 -8.74 -0.21
C ILE A 240 -1.70 -9.97 0.62
N GLU A 241 -1.58 -11.14 0.00
CA GLU A 241 -1.76 -12.44 0.65
C GLU A 241 -0.41 -13.15 0.71
N VAL A 242 -0.04 -13.63 1.89
CA VAL A 242 1.24 -14.31 2.12
C VAL A 242 0.99 -15.73 2.62
N PHE A 243 1.61 -16.68 1.93
CA PHE A 243 1.52 -18.12 2.18
C PHE A 243 2.81 -18.71 2.77
N ALA A 244 3.88 -17.91 2.87
CA ALA A 244 5.14 -18.37 3.45
C ALA A 244 4.95 -18.83 4.89
N GLU A 245 5.65 -19.87 5.31
CA GLU A 245 5.59 -20.35 6.71
C GLU A 245 6.05 -19.25 7.69
N ILE A 246 5.49 -19.30 8.90
CA ILE A 246 5.87 -18.40 9.98
C ILE A 246 7.10 -18.99 10.66
N PRO A 247 8.24 -18.26 10.74
CA PRO A 247 9.42 -18.76 11.41
C PRO A 247 9.16 -18.95 12.92
N PRO A 248 9.85 -19.89 13.57
CA PRO A 248 9.75 -20.05 15.01
C PRO A 248 10.26 -18.81 15.75
N PRO A 249 9.88 -18.60 17.04
CA PRO A 249 10.35 -17.46 17.83
C PRO A 249 11.88 -17.37 17.85
N GLY A 250 12.42 -16.19 17.53
CA GLY A 250 13.87 -15.95 17.42
C GLY A 250 14.51 -16.40 16.10
N GLY A 251 13.73 -16.96 15.17
CA GLY A 251 14.16 -17.20 13.79
C GLY A 251 14.29 -15.91 12.99
N THR A 252 15.10 -15.94 11.93
CA THR A 252 15.21 -14.84 10.96
C THR A 252 14.01 -14.81 10.03
N SER A 253 13.56 -13.61 9.64
CA SER A 253 12.56 -13.47 8.58
C SER A 253 13.00 -14.22 7.32
N PRO A 254 12.11 -15.01 6.70
CA PRO A 254 12.46 -15.78 5.52
C PRO A 254 12.76 -14.85 4.35
N THR A 255 13.71 -15.23 3.48
CA THR A 255 13.90 -14.56 2.21
C THR A 255 12.64 -14.73 1.34
N GLY A 256 12.10 -13.63 0.82
CA GLY A 256 10.90 -13.61 -0.02
C GLY A 256 9.67 -13.04 0.68
N PRO A 257 8.45 -13.30 0.18
CA PRO A 257 7.25 -12.71 0.73
C PRO A 257 7.03 -13.11 2.18
N HIS A 258 6.84 -12.13 3.05
CA HIS A 258 6.59 -12.35 4.47
C HIS A 258 5.71 -11.24 5.04
N THR A 259 5.33 -11.42 6.30
CA THR A 259 4.54 -10.45 7.06
C THR A 259 5.25 -10.13 8.35
N HIS A 260 5.17 -8.87 8.77
CA HIS A 260 5.63 -8.44 10.09
C HIS A 260 4.42 -8.18 10.98
N LEU A 261 4.43 -8.78 12.17
CA LEU A 261 3.53 -8.45 13.25
C LEU A 261 4.35 -8.11 14.50
N LEU A 262 4.79 -6.85 14.59
CA LEU A 262 5.75 -6.38 15.60
C LEU A 262 5.04 -5.48 16.60
N ALA A 263 4.91 -5.99 17.83
CA ALA A 263 4.20 -5.35 18.93
C ALA A 263 4.66 -3.91 19.19
N GLU A 264 5.97 -3.66 19.18
CA GLU A 264 6.55 -2.35 19.46
C GLU A 264 6.06 -1.28 18.49
N PHE A 265 6.02 -1.57 17.19
CA PHE A 265 5.56 -0.65 16.16
C PHE A 265 4.03 -0.51 16.14
N LEU A 266 3.29 -1.55 16.55
CA LEU A 266 1.84 -1.45 16.68
C LEU A 266 1.41 -0.43 17.74
N THR A 267 2.20 -0.20 18.79
CA THR A 267 1.86 0.77 19.84
C THR A 267 1.95 2.22 19.40
N THR A 268 2.63 2.53 18.29
CA THR A 268 2.75 3.92 17.82
C THR A 268 1.43 4.48 17.29
N GLY A 269 0.52 3.61 16.83
CA GLY A 269 -0.72 4.02 16.19
C GLY A 269 -0.54 4.62 14.79
N GLU A 270 0.68 4.60 14.24
CA GLU A 270 0.95 5.14 12.92
C GLU A 270 0.27 4.31 11.82
N GLU A 271 -0.23 4.99 10.79
CA GLU A 271 -0.82 4.37 9.58
C GLU A 271 0.23 4.13 8.48
N ILE A 272 1.35 4.87 8.54
CA ILE A 272 2.47 4.84 7.58
C ILE A 272 3.74 5.29 8.32
N PRO A 273 4.95 4.81 7.97
CA PRO A 273 6.18 5.31 8.58
C PRO A 273 6.27 6.85 8.50
N ALA A 274 6.65 7.50 9.60
CA ALA A 274 6.70 8.97 9.68
C ALA A 274 7.54 9.63 8.56
N ALA A 275 8.60 8.96 8.10
CA ALA A 275 9.44 9.44 7.00
C ALA A 275 8.70 9.54 5.64
N LEU A 276 7.62 8.78 5.47
CA LEU A 276 6.80 8.70 4.27
C LEU A 276 5.42 9.36 4.46
N GLY A 277 5.33 10.34 5.36
CA GLY A 277 4.10 11.05 5.68
C GLY A 277 3.43 11.66 4.45
N LEU A 278 2.19 11.27 4.21
CA LEU A 278 1.33 11.81 3.15
C LEU A 278 0.66 13.13 3.57
N PRO A 279 0.18 13.95 2.60
CA PRO A 279 -0.72 15.06 2.91
C PRO A 279 -1.92 14.63 3.75
N GLU A 280 -2.40 15.51 4.64
CA GLU A 280 -3.40 15.18 5.67
C GLU A 280 -4.68 14.54 5.12
N TYR A 281 -5.09 14.87 3.90
CA TYR A 281 -6.31 14.32 3.29
C TYR A 281 -6.14 12.88 2.77
N ALA A 282 -4.92 12.38 2.63
CA ALA A 282 -4.62 11.10 2.01
C ALA A 282 -4.36 10.00 3.06
N ALA A 283 -4.87 8.80 2.76
CA ALA A 283 -4.59 7.56 3.47
C ALA A 283 -3.64 6.71 2.63
N PRO A 284 -2.70 5.99 3.25
CA PRO A 284 -1.81 5.07 2.55
C PRO A 284 -2.59 3.86 2.01
N ILE A 285 -2.22 3.40 0.82
CA ILE A 285 -2.79 2.23 0.15
C ILE A 285 -1.74 1.13 -0.02
N ALA A 286 -0.56 1.49 -0.51
CA ALA A 286 0.59 0.61 -0.62
C ALA A 286 1.85 1.47 -0.75
N ILE A 287 3.00 0.90 -0.42
CA ILE A 287 4.31 1.55 -0.54
C ILE A 287 5.16 0.69 -1.46
N PHE A 288 5.76 1.32 -2.45
CA PHE A 288 6.82 0.74 -3.26
C PHE A 288 8.17 1.19 -2.70
N TYR A 289 9.00 0.23 -2.32
CA TYR A 289 10.41 0.46 -1.99
C TYR A 289 11.26 -0.01 -3.17
N PRO A 290 12.02 0.87 -3.84
CA PRO A 290 12.91 0.47 -4.94
C PRO A 290 14.03 -0.49 -4.51
N GLY A 291 14.45 -0.41 -3.23
CA GLY A 291 15.36 -1.35 -2.58
C GLY A 291 14.66 -2.24 -1.55
N THR A 292 15.44 -2.81 -0.62
CA THR A 292 14.89 -3.55 0.53
C THR A 292 14.13 -2.59 1.45
N PRO A 293 12.88 -2.89 1.84
CA PRO A 293 12.16 -2.09 2.84
C PRO A 293 12.91 -2.03 4.18
N PRO A 294 12.74 -0.96 4.97
CA PRO A 294 13.16 -0.97 6.37
C PRO A 294 12.36 -2.03 7.14
N ALA A 295 13.05 -2.75 8.04
CA ALA A 295 12.46 -3.81 8.88
C ALA A 295 11.42 -3.29 9.87
#